data_AF-A0A6N7H5F0-F1
#
_entry.id   AF-A0A6N7H5F0-F1
#
_cell.length_a   1.000
_cell.length_b   1.000
_cell.length_c   1.000
_cell.angle_alpha   90.00
_cell.angle_beta   90.00
_cell.angle_gamma   90.00
#
_symmetry.space_group_name_H-M   'P 1'
#
loop_
_entity.id
_entity.type
_entity.pdbx_description
1 polymer ?
#
loop_
_entity_poly.entity_id
_entity_poly.type
_entity_poly.pdbx_seq_one_letter_code
_entity_poly.pdbx_strand_id
1 'polypeptide(L)'
;MTALVFSPGRLRAWMHVRGVAPAALADSAEVTTAYVQACAYGHPVAAPPTHVVLAAWAARLGCEPADLRSATPHDPNEYWRAANKAMPRMSKDDLAAVAGIFKRTARRTARRQR
;
A
#
# COMPACT_ATOMS: atom_id res chain seq x y z
N MET A 1 -0.16 -20.47 17.19
CA MET A 1 -0.07 -19.05 16.78
C MET A 1 0.72 -18.99 15.48
N THR A 2 0.14 -18.51 14.38
CA THR A 2 0.88 -18.37 13.11
C THR A 2 1.82 -17.16 13.22
N ALA A 3 3.10 -17.34 12.94
CA ALA A 3 4.07 -16.25 12.98
C ALA A 3 3.80 -15.24 11.86
N LEU A 4 3.79 -13.95 12.21
CA LEU A 4 3.65 -12.87 11.23
C LEU A 4 4.99 -12.66 10.51
N VAL A 5 5.01 -12.82 9.19
CA VAL A 5 6.18 -12.64 8.33
C VAL A 5 6.01 -11.43 7.41
N PHE A 6 7.09 -10.93 6.84
CA PHE A 6 7.05 -9.84 5.87
C PHE A 6 6.14 -10.19 4.67
N SER A 7 5.30 -9.24 4.25
CA SER A 7 4.42 -9.40 3.08
C SER A 7 4.75 -8.40 1.97
N PRO A 8 5.25 -8.88 0.81
CA PRO A 8 5.45 -8.06 -0.39
C PRO A 8 4.18 -7.33 -0.82
N GLY A 9 3.03 -8.03 -0.80
CA GLY A 9 1.74 -7.47 -1.19
C GLY A 9 1.32 -6.27 -0.34
N ARG A 10 1.57 -6.34 0.97
CA ARG A 10 1.27 -5.23 1.89
C ARG A 10 2.20 -4.04 1.68
N LEU A 11 3.52 -4.29 1.50
CA LEU A 11 4.46 -3.22 1.15
C LEU A 11 4.03 -2.48 -0.12
N ARG A 12 3.70 -3.22 -1.19
CA ARG A 12 3.20 -2.62 -2.44
C ARG A 12 1.96 -1.77 -2.21
N ALA A 13 0.99 -2.27 -1.45
CA ALA A 13 -0.25 -1.56 -1.18
C ALA A 13 0.00 -0.20 -0.49
N TRP A 14 0.84 -0.19 0.55
CA TRP A 14 1.21 1.04 1.24
C TRP A 14 1.96 2.02 0.32
N MET A 15 2.95 1.55 -0.44
CA MET A 15 3.67 2.40 -1.40
C MET A 15 2.72 3.05 -2.40
N HIS A 16 1.80 2.25 -2.96
CA HIS A 16 0.88 2.71 -3.99
C HIS A 16 -0.09 3.77 -3.48
N VAL A 17 -0.70 3.52 -2.32
CA VAL A 17 -1.68 4.43 -1.71
C VAL A 17 -1.02 5.72 -1.21
N ARG A 18 0.22 5.63 -0.71
CA ARG A 18 0.96 6.79 -0.17
C ARG A 18 1.76 7.54 -1.24
N GLY A 19 1.79 7.05 -2.48
CA GLY A 19 2.58 7.64 -3.55
C GLY A 19 4.09 7.62 -3.28
N VAL A 20 4.58 6.62 -2.53
CA VAL A 20 5.99 6.53 -2.15
C VAL A 20 6.75 5.67 -3.15
N ALA A 21 7.72 6.27 -3.84
CA ALA A 21 8.58 5.57 -4.78
C ALA A 21 9.58 4.63 -4.08
N PRO A 22 10.02 3.53 -4.72
CA PRO A 22 11.02 2.61 -4.16
C PRO A 22 12.32 3.29 -3.69
N ALA A 23 12.80 4.31 -4.41
CA ALA A 23 14.01 5.05 -4.05
C ALA A 23 13.87 5.74 -2.68
N ALA A 24 12.70 6.31 -2.37
CA ALA A 24 12.47 6.97 -1.09
C ALA A 24 12.46 6.00 0.10
N LEU A 25 12.11 4.72 -0.12
CA LEU A 25 12.24 3.68 0.90
C LEU A 25 13.68 3.19 1.04
N ALA A 26 14.40 3.11 -0.08
CA ALA A 26 15.81 2.75 -0.10
C ALA A 26 16.63 3.75 0.74
N ASP A 27 16.44 5.04 0.48
CA ASP A 27 17.08 6.13 1.23
C ASP A 27 16.74 6.06 2.72
N SER A 28 15.48 5.79 3.08
CA SER A 28 15.05 5.76 4.48
C SER A 28 15.69 4.67 5.33
N ALA A 29 16.16 3.59 4.70
CA ALA A 29 16.69 2.41 5.37
C ALA A 29 18.14 2.10 5.01
N GLU A 30 18.81 3.00 4.27
CA GLU A 30 20.18 2.84 3.76
C GLU A 30 20.39 1.52 3.00
N VAL A 31 19.39 1.14 2.19
CA VAL A 31 19.43 -0.04 1.32
C VAL A 31 19.36 0.38 -0.14
N THR A 32 19.53 -0.55 -1.08
CA THR A 32 19.43 -0.24 -2.52
C THR A 32 17.99 -0.22 -3.00
N THR A 33 17.70 0.61 -4.01
CA THR A 33 16.39 0.60 -4.70
C THR A 33 16.04 -0.77 -5.28
N ALA A 34 17.04 -1.49 -5.78
CA ALA A 34 16.87 -2.86 -6.29
C ALA A 34 16.41 -3.83 -5.19
N TYR A 35 16.92 -3.69 -3.97
CA TYR A 35 16.48 -4.47 -2.81
C TYR A 35 15.01 -4.20 -2.48
N VAL A 36 14.59 -2.93 -2.44
CA VAL A 36 13.18 -2.56 -2.21
C VAL A 36 12.28 -3.15 -3.30
N GLN A 37 12.67 -3.01 -4.57
CA GLN A 37 11.91 -3.57 -5.69
C GLN A 37 11.82 -5.10 -5.59
N ALA A 38 12.90 -5.78 -5.22
CA ALA A 38 12.89 -7.22 -5.03
C ALA A 38 11.93 -7.64 -3.91
N CYS A 39 11.98 -6.95 -2.77
CA CYS A 39 11.05 -7.16 -1.65
C CYS A 39 9.59 -6.88 -2.02
N ALA A 40 9.32 -5.85 -2.83
CA ALA A 40 7.97 -5.45 -3.19
C ALA A 40 7.37 -6.37 -4.27
N TYR A 41 8.12 -6.74 -5.31
CA TYR A 41 7.60 -7.42 -6.49
C TYR A 41 7.91 -8.92 -6.56
N GLY A 42 8.54 -9.48 -5.52
CA GLY A 42 8.73 -10.92 -5.39
C GLY A 42 9.88 -11.47 -6.23
N HIS A 43 10.88 -10.63 -6.56
CA HIS A 43 12.14 -11.16 -7.07
C HIS A 43 12.86 -11.92 -5.95
N PRO A 44 13.72 -12.90 -6.29
CA PRO A 44 14.54 -13.58 -5.29
C PRO A 44 15.34 -12.54 -4.51
N VAL A 45 15.03 -12.41 -3.22
CA VAL A 45 15.78 -11.56 -2.30
C VAL A 45 16.69 -12.47 -1.49
N ALA A 46 17.98 -12.16 -1.44
CA ALA A 46 18.95 -12.95 -0.68
C ALA A 46 18.57 -13.06 0.82
N ALA A 47 17.93 -12.03 1.36
CA ALA A 47 17.41 -12.02 2.73
C ALA A 47 16.13 -11.16 2.86
N PRO A 48 15.16 -11.58 3.69
CA PRO A 48 14.00 -10.76 4.01
C PRO A 48 14.40 -9.49 4.77
N PRO A 49 13.58 -8.43 4.74
CA PRO A 49 13.84 -7.19 5.47
C PRO A 49 14.01 -7.43 6.98
N THR A 50 15.08 -6.85 7.54
CA THR A 50 15.31 -6.89 8.98
C THR A 50 14.28 -6.04 9.72
N HIS A 51 14.20 -6.19 11.04
CA HIS A 51 13.33 -5.36 11.87
C HIS A 51 13.64 -3.85 11.76
N VAL A 52 14.92 -3.48 11.62
CA VAL A 52 15.36 -2.09 11.46
C VAL A 52 14.88 -1.53 10.12
N VAL A 53 15.05 -2.28 9.03
CA VAL A 53 14.58 -1.88 7.68
C VAL A 53 13.05 -1.73 7.67
N LEU A 54 12.32 -2.65 8.29
CA LEU A 54 10.87 -2.58 8.38
C LEU A 54 10.39 -1.36 9.18
N ALA A 55 11.09 -1.01 10.27
CA ALA A 55 10.76 0.18 11.06
C ALA A 55 10.97 1.47 10.26
N ALA A 56 12.08 1.58 9.54
CA ALA A 56 12.37 2.72 8.67
C ALA A 56 11.33 2.88 7.55
N TRP A 57 11.00 1.78 6.85
CA TRP A 57 9.97 1.81 5.80
C TRP A 57 8.59 2.16 6.36
N ALA A 58 8.20 1.59 7.50
CA ALA A 58 6.92 1.88 8.13
C ALA A 58 6.81 3.37 8.52
N ALA A 59 7.87 3.94 9.10
CA ALA A 59 7.94 5.37 9.39
C ALA A 59 7.80 6.21 8.11
N ARG A 60 8.50 5.84 7.02
CA ARG A 60 8.41 6.54 5.74
C ARG A 60 7.03 6.47 5.10
N LEU A 61 6.32 5.36 5.28
CA LEU A 61 4.95 5.13 4.78
C LEU A 61 3.87 5.72 5.70
N GLY A 62 4.23 6.09 6.93
CA GLY A 62 3.29 6.55 7.96
C GLY A 62 2.38 5.44 8.47
N CYS A 63 2.94 4.25 8.71
CA CYS A 63 2.24 3.09 9.26
C CYS A 63 3.06 2.40 10.36
N GLU A 64 2.48 1.37 10.99
CA GLU A 64 3.17 0.53 11.96
C GLU A 64 3.98 -0.58 11.26
N PRO A 65 5.13 -1.03 11.80
CA PRO A 65 5.90 -2.14 11.20
C PRO A 65 5.08 -3.43 11.06
N ALA A 66 4.13 -3.65 11.97
CA ALA A 66 3.19 -4.78 11.91
C ALA A 66 2.28 -4.72 10.68
N ASP A 67 2.03 -3.54 10.11
CA ASP A 67 1.21 -3.37 8.91
C ASP A 67 1.87 -3.86 7.63
N LEU A 68 3.19 -4.11 7.67
CA LEU A 68 3.94 -4.71 6.58
C LEU A 68 4.09 -6.24 6.73
N ARG A 69 3.47 -6.82 7.76
CA ARG A 69 3.51 -8.26 8.04
C ARG A 69 2.15 -8.93 7.86
N SER A 70 2.17 -10.22 7.56
CA SER A 70 0.98 -11.05 7.40
C SER A 70 1.22 -12.49 7.84
N ALA A 71 0.16 -13.17 8.26
CA ALA A 71 0.16 -14.62 8.43
C ALA A 71 0.00 -15.36 7.09
N THR A 72 -0.46 -14.66 6.05
CA THR A 72 -0.74 -15.19 4.70
C THR A 72 -0.11 -14.30 3.63
N PRO A 73 1.24 -14.12 3.63
CA PRO A 73 1.92 -13.10 2.81
C PRO A 73 1.75 -13.25 1.29
N HIS A 74 1.34 -14.43 0.83
CA HIS A 74 1.09 -14.76 -0.58
C HIS A 74 -0.39 -14.67 -0.98
N ASP A 75 -1.32 -14.42 -0.03
CA ASP A 75 -2.73 -14.25 -0.36
C ASP A 75 -2.92 -12.94 -1.15
N PRO A 76 -3.47 -12.99 -2.38
CA PRO A 76 -3.70 -11.79 -3.18
C PRO A 76 -4.62 -10.77 -2.50
N ASN A 77 -5.50 -11.19 -1.59
CA ASN A 77 -6.39 -10.30 -0.86
C ASN A 77 -5.66 -9.40 0.15
N GLU A 78 -4.46 -9.77 0.58
CA GLU A 78 -3.68 -8.97 1.55
C GLU A 78 -3.31 -7.60 0.98
N TYR A 79 -3.10 -7.51 -0.34
CA TYR A 79 -2.90 -6.22 -1.00
C TYR A 79 -4.09 -5.30 -0.79
N TRP A 80 -5.31 -5.77 -1.10
CA TRP A 80 -6.52 -4.95 -1.00
C TRP A 80 -6.85 -4.57 0.44
N ARG A 81 -6.62 -5.48 1.40
CA ARG A 81 -6.79 -5.19 2.83
C ARG A 81 -5.82 -4.11 3.31
N ALA A 82 -4.54 -4.22 2.95
CA ALA A 82 -3.54 -3.21 3.29
C ALA A 82 -3.82 -1.87 2.59
N ALA A 83 -4.23 -1.88 1.32
CA ALA A 83 -4.57 -0.66 0.58
C ALA A 83 -5.75 0.07 1.25
N ASN A 84 -6.79 -0.67 1.62
CA ASN A 84 -7.93 -0.12 2.38
C ASN A 84 -7.52 0.49 3.72
N LYS A 85 -6.57 -0.14 4.42
CA LYS A 85 -6.04 0.40 5.68
C LYS A 85 -5.17 1.65 5.45
N ALA A 86 -4.40 1.68 4.36
CA ALA A 86 -3.49 2.78 4.03
C ALA A 86 -4.22 4.03 3.53
N MET A 87 -5.44 3.89 3.00
CA MET A 87 -6.21 5.02 2.48
C MET A 87 -6.52 6.02 3.60
N PRO A 88 -6.34 7.33 3.33
CA PRO A 88 -6.82 8.36 4.24
C PRO A 88 -8.32 8.16 4.48
N ARG A 89 -8.76 8.35 5.72
CA ARG A 89 -10.20 8.38 6.01
C ARG A 89 -10.79 9.61 5.33
N MET A 90 -11.72 9.37 4.39
CA MET A 90 -12.49 10.45 3.79
C MET A 90 -13.41 11.05 4.87
N SER A 91 -13.46 12.38 4.92
CA SER A 91 -14.49 13.05 5.71
C SER A 91 -15.87 12.82 5.09
N LYS A 92 -16.94 13.11 5.86
CA LYS A 92 -18.31 13.08 5.32
C LYS A 92 -18.45 14.04 4.12
N ASP A 93 -17.74 15.16 4.16
CA ASP A 93 -17.78 16.17 3.10
C ASP A 93 -17.07 15.67 1.83
N ASP A 94 -15.93 14.99 1.96
CA ASP A 94 -15.25 14.35 0.83
C ASP A 94 -16.13 13.28 0.19
N LEU A 95 -16.82 12.46 1.02
CA LEU A 95 -17.75 11.46 0.53
C LEU A 95 -18.94 12.09 -0.21
N ALA A 96 -19.48 13.18 0.33
CA ALA A 96 -20.57 13.93 -0.30
C ALA A 96 -20.13 14.54 -1.65
N ALA A 97 -18.92 15.10 -1.72
CA ALA A 97 -18.35 15.66 -2.93
C ALA A 97 -18.16 14.59 -4.02
N VAL A 98 -17.60 13.42 -3.65
CA VAL A 98 -17.42 12.29 -4.56
C VAL A 98 -18.77 11.73 -5.04
N ALA A 99 -19.74 11.57 -4.14
CA ALA A 99 -21.10 11.16 -4.52
C ALA A 99 -21.75 12.16 -5.49
N GLY A 100 -21.50 13.45 -5.31
CA GLY A 100 -21.94 14.51 -6.23
C GLY A 100 -21.34 14.36 -7.63
N ILE A 101 -20.05 14.03 -7.74
CA ILE A 101 -19.38 13.75 -9.02
C ILE A 101 -20.04 12.54 -9.71
N PHE A 102 -20.21 11.42 -9.00
CA PHE A 102 -20.84 10.22 -9.58
C PHE A 102 -22.25 10.48 -10.09
N LYS A 103 -23.08 11.21 -9.33
CA LYS A 103 -24.43 11.60 -9.77
C LYS A 103 -24.40 12.45 -11.04
N ARG A 104 -23.45 13.39 -11.15
CA ARG A 104 -23.30 14.22 -12.37
C ARG A 104 -22.88 13.39 -13.58
N THR A 105 -21.92 12.48 -13.41
CA THR A 105 -21.44 11.60 -14.48
C THR A 105 -22.56 10.69 -14.97
N ALA A 106 -23.28 10.03 -14.06
CA ALA A 106 -24.40 9.16 -14.41
C ALA A 106 -25.49 9.92 -15.21
N ARG A 107 -25.84 11.14 -14.80
CA ARG A 107 -26.81 11.99 -15.51
C ARG A 107 -26.34 12.39 -16.91
N ARG A 108 -25.03 12.66 -17.09
CA ARG A 108 -24.46 12.97 -18.42
C ARG A 108 -24.48 11.75 -19.34
N THR A 109 -24.15 10.57 -18.82
CA THR A 109 -24.21 9.32 -19.60
C THR A 109 -25.65 9.01 -20.05
N ALA A 110 -26.62 9.12 -19.14
CA ALA A 110 -28.03 8.86 -19.45
C ALA A 110 -28.61 9.83 -20.50
N ARG A 111 -28.12 11.07 -20.58
CA ARG A 111 -28.52 12.05 -21.61
C ARG A 111 -27.90 11.80 -22.99
N ARG A 112 -26.75 11.12 -23.06
CA ARG A 112 -26.06 10.80 -24.33
C ARG A 112 -26.60 9.54 -25.01
N GLN A 113 -27.38 8.74 -24.29
CA GLN A 113 -27.98 7.49 -24.78
C GLN A 113 -29.43 7.68 -25.27
N ARG A 114 -29.92 8.92 -25.28
CA ARG A 114 -31.20 9.33 -25.88
C ARG A 114 -30.91 10.14 -27.12
#